data_AF-A0A544U4D0-F1
#
_entry.id   AF-A0A544U4D0-F1
#
_cell.length_a   1.000
_cell.length_b   1.000
_cell.length_c   1.000
_cell.angle_alpha   90.00
_cell.angle_beta   90.00
_cell.angle_gamma   90.00
#
_symmetry.space_group_name_H-M   'P 1'
#
loop_
_entity.id
_entity.type
_entity.pdbx_description
1 polymer ?
#
loop_
_entity_poly.entity_id
_entity_poly.type
_entity_poly.pdbx_seq_one_letter_code
_entity_poly.pdbx_strand_id
1 'polypeptide(L)'
;MKQFLRKLNKIDTFSPYFFLPFILLLYFFTSMFDWHRFEMFNLHVSIWPAVILAVICYYIGVYVIDKMKWTIPSFGLSFLGKYVIHFIVFLTLLGLCSYLLMVFGSGLGISDESNRRNLNPKLNFFSQLLWFGVLLLLSYKMILEKHMTWKKGFIYGSIYAFIIFLFVLVAYRTPLIIILFTGIIIIHYVVKRVKLAWFLTTLLVIGVAFSMFSFIRVLTEDQSLEFNRRDQPDVELTEEARDQLLTAEQKVNQTPLWVRALNEESVTGHIVLSTIIEYTQENGYLNGEVHKGIFSTILPGKQISPRMMVTEVVNSVSIEKGKVITRGNRTTTPTFIGQLFLDGGYLLVAIGFFLYGALISLLYNKVKQEGIRSFHSVAYAFTVTVFTVSMHTGLLDLIFVLMLGFVIIASSIIKVDQNQLRY
;
A
#
# COMPACT_ATOMS: atom_id res chain seq x y z
N MET A 1 23.66 -6.47 25.26
CA MET A 1 23.07 -5.52 24.27
C MET A 1 23.89 -5.36 22.97
N LYS A 2 25.19 -5.00 23.00
CA LYS A 2 26.02 -4.82 21.78
C LYS A 2 26.14 -6.05 20.85
N GLN A 3 26.28 -7.26 21.41
CA GLN A 3 26.34 -8.50 20.62
C GLN A 3 25.00 -8.87 19.96
N PHE A 4 23.88 -8.63 20.66
CA PHE A 4 22.53 -8.81 20.13
C PHE A 4 22.25 -7.86 18.96
N LEU A 5 22.57 -6.58 19.11
CA LEU A 5 22.48 -5.58 18.02
C LEU A 5 23.39 -5.94 16.83
N ARG A 6 24.57 -6.52 17.06
CA ARG A 6 25.44 -7.01 15.98
C ARG A 6 24.84 -8.18 15.20
N LYS A 7 24.15 -9.12 15.87
CA LYS A 7 23.45 -10.24 15.21
C LYS A 7 22.24 -9.76 14.41
N LEU A 8 21.41 -8.86 14.97
CA LEU A 8 20.25 -8.28 14.27
C LEU A 8 20.64 -7.52 13.00
N ASN A 9 21.77 -6.81 13.02
CA ASN A 9 22.24 -6.03 11.87
C ASN A 9 22.81 -6.87 10.72
N LYS A 10 22.93 -8.20 10.86
CA LYS A 10 23.32 -9.11 9.76
C LYS A 10 22.13 -9.51 8.88
N ILE A 11 20.91 -9.35 9.37
CA ILE A 11 19.69 -9.68 8.63
C ILE A 11 19.50 -8.64 7.51
N ASP A 12 19.31 -9.11 6.29
CA ASP A 12 18.83 -8.23 5.22
C ASP A 12 17.40 -7.82 5.55
N THR A 13 17.26 -6.53 5.91
CA THR A 13 16.02 -5.92 6.40
C THR A 13 14.89 -6.03 5.40
N PHE A 14 15.18 -5.99 4.11
CA PHE A 14 14.16 -6.04 3.07
C PHE A 14 13.98 -7.42 2.47
N SER A 15 14.67 -8.45 2.96
CA SER A 15 14.59 -9.80 2.40
C SER A 15 13.16 -10.36 2.42
N PRO A 16 12.79 -11.20 1.43
CA PRO A 16 11.44 -11.77 1.33
C PRO A 16 11.04 -12.61 2.55
N TYR A 17 12.01 -13.22 3.24
CA TYR A 17 11.78 -14.08 4.40
C TYR A 17 11.38 -13.31 5.65
N PHE A 18 11.73 -12.03 5.72
CA PHE A 18 11.56 -11.22 6.92
C PHE A 18 10.59 -10.07 6.69
N PHE A 19 10.85 -9.22 5.69
CA PHE A 19 10.24 -7.89 5.61
C PHE A 19 8.71 -7.92 5.56
N LEU A 20 8.14 -8.56 4.54
CA LEU A 20 6.69 -8.59 4.35
C LEU A 20 5.94 -9.36 5.43
N PRO A 21 6.34 -10.59 5.81
CA PRO A 21 5.73 -11.28 6.94
C PRO A 21 5.79 -10.46 8.23
N PHE A 22 6.91 -9.77 8.49
CA PHE A 22 7.06 -8.90 9.65
C PHE A 22 6.06 -7.73 9.61
N ILE A 23 5.95 -7.02 8.49
CA ILE A 23 4.99 -5.90 8.38
C ILE A 23 3.53 -6.40 8.45
N LEU A 24 3.20 -7.54 7.83
CA LEU A 24 1.87 -8.13 7.88
C LEU A 24 1.47 -8.51 9.32
N LEU A 25 2.35 -9.20 10.02
CA LEU A 25 2.12 -9.59 11.41
C LEU A 25 2.07 -8.36 12.32
N LEU A 26 2.95 -7.37 12.11
CA LEU A 26 2.92 -6.13 12.88
C LEU A 26 1.60 -5.37 12.68
N TYR A 27 1.09 -5.32 11.45
CA TYR A 27 -0.19 -4.68 11.12
C TYR A 27 -1.36 -5.32 11.90
N PHE A 28 -1.52 -6.64 11.82
CA PHE A 28 -2.61 -7.31 12.55
C PHE A 28 -2.35 -7.42 14.06
N PHE A 29 -1.10 -7.50 14.51
CA PHE A 29 -0.77 -7.46 15.94
C PHE A 29 -1.13 -6.10 16.55
N THR A 30 -0.80 -4.99 15.90
CA THR A 30 -1.18 -3.65 16.38
C THR A 30 -2.69 -3.43 16.40
N SER A 31 -3.44 -4.14 15.55
CA SER A 31 -4.91 -4.11 15.57
C SER A 31 -5.53 -4.74 16.82
N MET A 32 -4.80 -5.60 17.54
CA MET A 32 -5.29 -6.23 18.78
C MET A 32 -5.40 -5.26 19.95
N PHE A 33 -4.78 -4.08 19.86
CA PHE A 33 -4.91 -3.03 20.86
C PHE A 33 -6.14 -2.15 20.54
N ASP A 34 -7.32 -2.73 20.39
CA ASP A 34 -8.48 -2.10 19.77
C ASP A 34 -9.17 -1.00 20.61
N TRP A 35 -8.88 -0.93 21.91
CA TRP A 35 -9.47 0.04 22.85
C TRP A 35 -11.01 0.02 22.85
N HIS A 36 -11.60 -1.18 22.94
CA HIS A 36 -13.05 -1.43 22.93
C HIS A 36 -13.74 -1.18 21.59
N ARG A 37 -13.00 -0.93 20.51
CA ARG A 37 -13.61 -0.81 19.17
C ARG A 37 -14.19 -2.13 18.67
N PHE A 38 -13.63 -3.28 19.03
CA PHE A 38 -14.21 -4.56 18.62
C PHE A 38 -15.57 -4.82 19.28
N GLU A 39 -15.70 -4.44 20.55
CA GLU A 39 -16.99 -4.40 21.27
C GLU A 39 -17.92 -3.37 20.62
N MET A 40 -17.42 -2.17 20.32
CA MET A 40 -18.19 -1.15 19.60
C MET A 40 -18.66 -1.63 18.23
N PHE A 41 -17.98 -2.52 17.50
CA PHE A 41 -18.43 -3.02 16.21
C PHE A 41 -19.13 -4.38 16.25
N ASN A 42 -19.36 -4.95 17.45
CA ASN A 42 -19.94 -6.28 17.64
C ASN A 42 -19.26 -7.34 16.74
N LEU A 43 -17.93 -7.41 16.82
CA LEU A 43 -17.17 -8.39 16.04
C LEU A 43 -17.31 -9.78 16.65
N HIS A 44 -17.84 -10.72 15.87
CA HIS A 44 -18.01 -12.13 16.28
C HIS A 44 -17.04 -13.08 15.57
N VAL A 45 -16.44 -12.64 14.47
CA VAL A 45 -15.63 -13.49 13.59
C VAL A 45 -14.15 -13.17 13.70
N SER A 46 -13.33 -14.20 13.93
CA SER A 46 -11.87 -14.06 14.02
C SER A 46 -11.23 -14.00 12.63
N ILE A 47 -10.35 -13.02 12.43
CA ILE A 47 -9.57 -12.86 11.19
C ILE A 47 -8.31 -13.75 11.13
N TRP A 48 -7.87 -14.28 12.27
CA TRP A 48 -6.58 -14.96 12.42
C TRP A 48 -6.41 -16.19 11.52
N PRO A 49 -7.44 -17.03 11.26
CA PRO A 49 -7.32 -18.12 10.31
C PRO A 49 -6.88 -17.65 8.91
N ALA A 50 -7.45 -16.54 8.41
CA ALA A 50 -7.09 -16.00 7.11
C ALA A 50 -5.67 -15.38 7.11
N VAL A 51 -5.30 -14.69 8.21
CA VAL A 51 -3.96 -14.10 8.37
C VAL A 51 -2.87 -15.18 8.46
N ILE A 52 -3.09 -16.23 9.25
CA ILE A 52 -2.15 -17.36 9.40
C ILE A 52 -2.00 -18.09 8.07
N LEU A 53 -3.11 -18.37 7.37
CA LEU A 53 -3.07 -18.99 6.05
C LEU A 53 -2.25 -18.15 5.06
N ALA A 54 -2.49 -16.84 5.01
CA ALA A 54 -1.75 -15.91 4.17
C ALA A 54 -0.23 -15.97 4.44
N VAL A 55 0.19 -15.95 5.72
CA VAL A 55 1.60 -16.06 6.11
C VAL A 55 2.20 -17.40 5.70
N ILE A 56 1.52 -18.51 5.96
CA ILE A 56 2.00 -19.85 5.61
C ILE A 56 2.15 -19.98 4.09
N CYS A 57 1.13 -19.63 3.32
CA CYS A 57 1.16 -19.72 1.85
C CYS A 57 2.24 -18.82 1.23
N TYR A 58 2.44 -17.61 1.79
CA TYR A 58 3.55 -16.75 1.40
C TYR A 58 4.91 -17.43 1.60
N TYR A 59 5.15 -18.01 2.79
CA TYR A 59 6.41 -18.71 3.06
C TYR A 59 6.61 -19.93 2.17
N ILE A 60 5.55 -20.68 1.88
CA ILE A 60 5.60 -21.81 0.93
C ILE A 60 6.02 -21.29 -0.45
N GLY A 61 5.41 -20.20 -0.95
CA GLY A 61 5.77 -19.59 -2.23
C GLY A 61 7.24 -19.16 -2.28
N VAL A 62 7.72 -18.46 -1.24
CA VAL A 62 9.14 -18.05 -1.13
C VAL A 62 10.06 -19.28 -1.13
N TYR A 63 9.74 -20.29 -0.31
CA TYR A 63 10.54 -21.51 -0.16
C TYR A 63 10.64 -22.30 -1.46
N VAL A 64 9.52 -22.51 -2.16
CA VAL A 64 9.49 -23.26 -3.43
C VAL A 64 10.37 -22.57 -4.47
N ILE A 65 10.21 -21.27 -4.67
CA ILE A 65 10.98 -20.52 -5.67
C ILE A 65 12.48 -20.48 -5.35
N ASP A 66 12.85 -20.26 -4.10
CA ASP A 66 14.26 -20.22 -3.70
C ASP A 66 14.93 -21.59 -3.75
N LYS A 67 14.24 -22.65 -3.31
CA LYS A 67 14.74 -24.03 -3.42
C LYS A 67 14.98 -24.43 -4.87
N MET A 68 14.06 -24.06 -5.76
CA MET A 68 14.17 -24.31 -7.20
C MET A 68 15.14 -23.34 -7.89
N LYS A 69 15.62 -22.30 -7.18
CA LYS A 69 16.47 -21.21 -7.70
C LYS A 69 15.88 -20.54 -8.94
N TRP A 70 14.54 -20.49 -9.03
CA TRP A 70 13.88 -19.82 -10.14
C TRP A 70 14.12 -18.32 -10.06
N THR A 71 14.22 -17.71 -11.24
CA THR A 71 14.37 -16.26 -11.41
C THR A 71 13.46 -15.77 -12.52
N ILE A 72 13.20 -14.47 -12.54
CA ILE A 72 12.46 -13.87 -13.65
C ILE A 72 13.24 -14.11 -14.96
N PRO A 73 12.58 -14.63 -16.01
CA PRO A 73 13.22 -14.87 -17.29
C PRO A 73 13.70 -13.56 -17.90
N SER A 74 14.90 -13.60 -18.50
CA SER A 74 15.36 -12.52 -19.37
C SER A 74 14.63 -12.63 -20.70
N PHE A 75 13.90 -11.59 -21.09
CA PHE A 75 13.33 -11.52 -22.43
C PHE A 75 14.45 -11.15 -23.42
N GLY A 76 14.52 -11.83 -24.56
CA GLY A 76 15.50 -11.55 -25.64
C GLY A 76 15.36 -10.16 -26.30
N LEU A 77 14.68 -9.23 -25.65
CA LEU A 77 14.28 -7.91 -26.13
C LEU A 77 15.28 -6.82 -25.72
N SER A 78 16.53 -7.16 -25.41
CA SER A 78 17.53 -6.18 -24.93
C SER A 78 17.78 -5.01 -25.91
N PHE A 79 17.48 -5.19 -27.20
CA PHE A 79 17.51 -4.11 -28.20
C PHE A 79 16.50 -2.98 -27.89
N LEU A 80 15.42 -3.28 -27.17
CA LEU A 80 14.42 -2.30 -26.74
C LEU A 80 14.90 -1.42 -25.58
N GLY A 81 16.03 -1.73 -24.93
CA GLY A 81 16.49 -1.02 -23.73
C GLY A 81 16.60 0.50 -23.91
N LYS A 82 17.06 0.96 -25.08
CA LYS A 82 17.11 2.40 -25.40
C LYS A 82 15.71 3.02 -25.49
N TYR A 83 14.75 2.31 -26.06
CA TYR A 83 13.37 2.77 -26.21
C TYR A 83 12.63 2.77 -24.86
N VAL A 84 12.95 1.85 -23.94
CA VAL A 84 12.35 1.83 -22.60
C VAL A 84 12.59 3.15 -21.87
N ILE A 85 13.80 3.71 -21.91
CA ILE A 85 14.08 5.00 -21.25
C ILE A 85 13.29 6.15 -21.89
N HIS A 86 13.21 6.20 -23.23
CA HIS A 86 12.39 7.20 -23.92
C HIS A 86 10.91 7.08 -23.57
N PHE A 87 10.42 5.84 -23.44
CA PHE A 87 9.06 5.57 -23.03
C PHE A 87 8.80 6.02 -21.58
N ILE A 88 9.74 5.81 -20.66
CA ILE A 88 9.63 6.34 -19.28
C ILE A 88 9.57 7.88 -19.30
N VAL A 89 10.38 8.55 -20.12
CA VAL A 89 10.31 10.02 -20.27
C VAL A 89 8.94 10.45 -20.79
N PHE A 90 8.42 9.77 -21.82
CA PHE A 90 7.08 10.02 -22.34
C PHE A 90 5.99 9.87 -21.27
N LEU A 91 6.01 8.77 -20.50
CA LEU A 91 5.07 8.56 -19.38
C LEU A 91 5.19 9.65 -18.31
N THR A 92 6.42 10.08 -18.02
CA THR A 92 6.67 11.16 -17.04
C THR A 92 6.06 12.48 -17.51
N LEU A 93 6.23 12.83 -18.79
CA LEU A 93 5.65 14.04 -19.38
C LEU A 93 4.11 13.96 -19.41
N LEU A 94 3.55 12.82 -19.78
CA LEU A 94 2.10 12.58 -19.73
C LEU A 94 1.56 12.77 -18.30
N GLY A 95 2.28 12.23 -17.31
CA GLY A 95 1.95 12.39 -15.89
C GLY A 95 2.06 13.84 -15.43
N LEU A 96 3.09 14.58 -15.86
CA LEU A 96 3.25 15.99 -15.56
C LEU A 96 2.11 16.84 -16.12
N CYS A 97 1.78 16.67 -17.40
CA CYS A 97 0.66 17.38 -18.03
C CYS A 97 -0.66 17.07 -17.30
N SER A 98 -0.89 15.80 -16.96
CA SER A 98 -2.10 15.38 -16.24
C SER A 98 -2.17 15.97 -14.83
N TYR A 99 -1.04 16.00 -14.12
CA TYR A 99 -0.93 16.63 -12.81
C TYR A 99 -1.23 18.14 -12.86
N LEU A 100 -0.64 18.86 -13.83
CA LEU A 100 -0.86 20.29 -13.99
C LEU A 100 -2.32 20.60 -14.34
N LEU A 101 -2.91 19.89 -15.31
CA LEU A 101 -4.32 20.05 -15.66
C LEU A 101 -5.26 19.77 -14.48
N MET A 102 -4.92 18.76 -13.67
CA MET A 102 -5.68 18.44 -12.46
C MET A 102 -5.64 19.61 -11.45
N VAL A 103 -4.44 20.12 -11.14
CA VAL A 103 -4.27 21.23 -10.19
C VAL A 103 -4.91 22.53 -10.69
N PHE A 104 -4.75 22.86 -11.98
CA PHE A 104 -5.37 24.06 -12.55
C PHE A 104 -6.90 23.95 -12.66
N GLY A 105 -7.45 22.75 -12.85
CA GLY A 105 -8.89 22.53 -12.99
C GLY A 105 -9.65 22.45 -11.66
N SER A 106 -9.01 21.98 -10.58
CA SER A 106 -9.68 21.68 -9.30
C SER A 106 -9.05 22.35 -8.08
N GLY A 107 -7.96 23.10 -8.25
CA GLY A 107 -7.24 23.74 -7.14
C GLY A 107 -6.30 22.79 -6.39
N LEU A 108 -5.76 23.25 -5.27
CA LEU A 108 -4.86 22.46 -4.41
C LEU A 108 -5.69 21.66 -3.40
N GLY A 109 -5.40 20.36 -3.27
CA GLY A 109 -6.12 19.48 -2.34
C GLY A 109 -5.80 19.72 -0.86
N ILE A 110 -4.69 20.39 -0.55
CA ILE A 110 -4.35 20.83 0.82
C ILE A 110 -5.21 22.02 1.27
N SER A 111 -5.60 22.92 0.36
CA SER A 111 -6.32 24.13 0.74
C SER A 111 -7.79 23.88 1.06
N ASP A 112 -8.39 22.85 0.47
CA ASP A 112 -9.77 22.43 0.76
C ASP A 112 -9.94 20.92 0.46
N GLU A 113 -10.59 20.19 1.36
CA GLU A 113 -10.92 18.77 1.17
C GLU A 113 -11.94 18.57 0.04
N SER A 114 -12.77 19.57 -0.27
CA SER A 114 -13.73 19.55 -1.38
C SER A 114 -13.00 19.44 -2.74
N ASN A 115 -11.89 20.18 -2.91
CA ASN A 115 -11.04 20.14 -4.10
C ASN A 115 -10.46 18.74 -4.33
N ARG A 116 -10.05 18.06 -3.25
CA ARG A 116 -9.54 16.68 -3.32
C ARG A 116 -10.61 15.69 -3.82
N ARG A 117 -11.88 15.93 -3.48
CA ARG A 117 -12.99 15.04 -3.84
C ARG A 117 -13.48 15.28 -5.28
N ASN A 118 -13.30 16.48 -5.80
CA ASN A 118 -13.66 16.84 -7.17
C ASN A 118 -12.55 16.57 -8.21
N LEU A 119 -11.45 15.93 -7.80
CA LEU A 119 -10.36 15.57 -8.72
C LEU A 119 -10.87 14.62 -9.79
N ASN A 120 -10.65 14.97 -11.06
CA ASN A 120 -11.02 14.11 -12.19
C ASN A 120 -10.29 12.75 -12.07
N PRO A 121 -11.01 11.61 -11.94
CA PRO A 121 -10.38 10.32 -11.73
C PRO A 121 -9.37 9.91 -12.81
N LYS A 122 -9.62 10.31 -14.07
CA LYS A 122 -8.72 10.03 -15.20
C LYS A 122 -7.42 10.83 -15.09
N LEU A 123 -7.52 12.12 -14.77
CA LEU A 123 -6.32 12.95 -14.58
C LEU A 123 -5.51 12.48 -13.37
N ASN A 124 -6.19 12.09 -12.28
CA ASN A 124 -5.51 11.49 -11.13
C ASN A 124 -4.79 10.19 -11.52
N PHE A 125 -5.44 9.29 -12.26
CA PHE A 125 -4.85 8.05 -12.77
C PHE A 125 -3.55 8.31 -13.56
N PHE A 126 -3.58 9.22 -14.54
CA PHE A 126 -2.41 9.54 -15.34
C PHE A 126 -1.35 10.33 -14.56
N SER A 127 -1.75 11.17 -13.59
CA SER A 127 -0.80 11.92 -12.74
C SER A 127 0.15 11.00 -11.97
N GLN A 128 -0.28 9.77 -11.64
CA GLN A 128 0.58 8.79 -10.97
C GLN A 128 1.83 8.43 -11.80
N LEU A 129 1.77 8.57 -13.13
CA LEU A 129 2.93 8.33 -14.00
C LEU A 129 4.08 9.31 -13.76
N LEU A 130 3.79 10.49 -13.19
CA LEU A 130 4.81 11.50 -12.90
C LEU A 130 5.83 10.98 -11.87
N TRP A 131 5.35 10.61 -10.68
CA TRP A 131 6.26 10.15 -9.63
C TRP A 131 6.90 8.81 -9.99
N PHE A 132 6.16 7.94 -10.66
CA PHE A 132 6.64 6.64 -11.11
C PHE A 132 7.78 6.80 -12.11
N GLY A 133 7.60 7.64 -13.13
CA GLY A 133 8.61 7.91 -14.13
C GLY A 133 9.86 8.58 -13.55
N VAL A 134 9.69 9.59 -12.67
CA VAL A 134 10.82 10.21 -11.97
C VAL A 134 11.58 9.20 -11.12
N LEU A 135 10.87 8.33 -10.39
CA LEU A 135 11.48 7.28 -9.58
C LEU A 135 12.34 6.35 -10.45
N LEU A 136 11.83 5.89 -11.59
CA LEU A 136 12.59 5.02 -12.49
C LEU A 136 13.79 5.73 -13.15
N LEU A 137 13.62 6.98 -13.60
CA LEU A 137 14.70 7.76 -14.24
C LEU A 137 15.83 8.07 -13.26
N LEU A 138 15.49 8.49 -12.03
CA LEU A 138 16.48 8.72 -10.98
C LEU A 138 17.18 7.42 -10.60
N SER A 139 16.44 6.32 -10.45
CA SER A 139 17.02 5.01 -10.13
C SER A 139 17.98 4.55 -11.22
N TYR A 140 17.60 4.72 -12.49
CA TYR A 140 18.47 4.41 -13.63
C TYR A 140 19.77 5.23 -13.58
N LYS A 141 19.68 6.54 -13.34
CA LYS A 141 20.85 7.41 -13.19
C LYS A 141 21.71 7.03 -11.98
N MET A 142 21.10 6.69 -10.85
CA MET A 142 21.82 6.25 -9.64
C MET A 142 22.56 4.93 -9.85
N ILE A 143 22.00 4.00 -10.63
CA ILE A 143 22.63 2.71 -10.95
C ILE A 143 23.85 2.89 -11.86
N LEU A 144 23.74 3.79 -12.85
CA LEU A 144 24.86 4.11 -13.75
C LEU A 144 25.98 4.90 -13.07
N GLU A 145 25.70 5.54 -11.94
CA GLU A 145 26.66 6.38 -11.23
C GLU A 145 27.65 5.53 -10.41
N LYS A 146 28.93 5.55 -10.80
CA LYS A 146 29.98 4.75 -10.15
C LYS A 146 30.19 5.15 -8.67
N HIS A 147 30.31 6.46 -8.41
CA HIS A 147 30.45 7.03 -7.08
C HIS A 147 29.42 8.14 -6.86
N MET A 148 28.55 7.94 -5.88
CA MET A 148 27.59 8.96 -5.47
C MET A 148 28.32 10.07 -4.69
N THR A 149 28.61 11.19 -5.34
CA THR A 149 29.11 12.38 -4.64
C THR A 149 27.98 13.04 -3.86
N TRP A 150 28.31 13.74 -2.78
CA TRP A 150 27.32 14.41 -1.94
C TRP A 150 26.49 15.45 -2.72
N LYS A 151 27.11 16.14 -3.68
CA LYS A 151 26.43 17.08 -4.59
C LYS A 151 25.39 16.37 -5.47
N LYS A 152 25.74 15.25 -6.10
CA LYS A 152 24.79 14.47 -6.92
C LYS A 152 23.68 13.87 -6.08
N GLY A 153 24.01 13.36 -4.90
CA GLY A 153 23.03 12.90 -3.92
C GLY A 153 22.04 13.99 -3.51
N PHE A 154 22.53 15.22 -3.28
CA PHE A 154 21.67 16.37 -2.98
C PHE A 154 20.75 16.73 -4.16
N ILE A 155 21.25 16.69 -5.40
CA ILE A 155 20.43 16.93 -6.60
C ILE A 155 19.32 15.88 -6.72
N TYR A 156 19.66 14.59 -6.66
CA TYR A 156 18.68 13.51 -6.75
C TYR A 156 17.67 13.58 -5.60
N GLY A 157 18.13 13.84 -4.38
CA GLY A 157 17.28 14.06 -3.21
C GLY A 157 16.35 15.26 -3.37
N SER A 158 16.82 16.36 -3.95
CA SER A 158 16.01 17.56 -4.18
C SER A 158 14.92 17.33 -5.22
N ILE A 159 15.22 16.61 -6.31
CA ILE A 159 14.20 16.21 -7.30
C ILE A 159 13.15 15.31 -6.65
N TYR A 160 13.59 14.35 -5.83
CA TYR A 160 12.69 13.46 -5.08
C TYR A 160 11.79 14.22 -4.12
N ALA A 161 12.37 15.15 -3.35
CA ALA A 161 11.65 16.01 -2.41
C ALA A 161 10.66 16.93 -3.11
N PHE A 162 11.00 17.45 -4.29
CA PHE A 162 10.09 18.26 -5.10
C PHE A 162 8.87 17.45 -5.56
N ILE A 163 9.06 16.23 -6.07
CA ILE A 163 7.92 15.37 -6.44
C ILE A 163 7.08 14.99 -5.22
N ILE A 164 7.70 14.64 -4.09
CA ILE A 164 6.99 14.41 -2.83
C ILE A 164 6.17 15.64 -2.45
N PHE A 165 6.75 16.84 -2.51
CA PHE A 165 6.06 18.09 -2.22
C PHE A 165 4.84 18.31 -3.13
N LEU A 166 4.97 18.07 -4.44
CA LEU A 166 3.83 18.12 -5.37
C LEU A 166 2.70 17.18 -4.94
N PHE A 167 3.00 15.92 -4.62
CA PHE A 167 1.96 14.96 -4.20
C PHE A 167 1.39 15.25 -2.80
N VAL A 168 2.17 15.91 -1.93
CA VAL A 168 1.68 16.47 -0.67
C VAL A 168 0.64 17.55 -0.95
N LEU A 169 0.85 18.45 -1.91
CA LEU A 169 -0.12 19.52 -2.26
C LEU A 169 -1.49 19.00 -2.68
N VAL A 170 -1.56 17.80 -3.28
CA VAL A 170 -2.82 17.14 -3.67
C VAL A 170 -3.36 16.22 -2.55
N ALA A 171 -2.67 16.14 -1.41
CA ALA A 171 -3.02 15.33 -0.24
C ALA A 171 -3.18 13.82 -0.52
N TYR A 172 -2.45 13.28 -1.50
CA TYR A 172 -2.46 11.85 -1.83
C TYR A 172 -1.43 11.07 -1.03
N ARG A 173 -1.88 10.36 0.01
CA ARG A 173 -1.00 9.66 0.97
C ARG A 173 -0.32 8.41 0.41
N THR A 174 -1.05 7.60 -0.36
CA THR A 174 -0.51 6.33 -0.84
C THR A 174 0.69 6.49 -1.79
N PRO A 175 0.64 7.36 -2.83
CA PRO A 175 1.80 7.60 -3.68
C PRO A 175 3.02 8.05 -2.88
N LEU A 176 2.83 8.91 -1.87
CA LEU A 176 3.92 9.38 -1.00
C LEU A 176 4.58 8.23 -0.23
N ILE A 177 3.78 7.31 0.34
CA ILE A 177 4.29 6.13 1.03
C ILE A 177 5.04 5.23 0.05
N ILE A 178 4.49 4.98 -1.15
CA ILE A 178 5.12 4.13 -2.16
C ILE A 178 6.45 4.72 -2.63
N ILE A 179 6.49 6.02 -2.92
CA ILE A 179 7.70 6.76 -3.27
C ILE A 179 8.72 6.58 -2.13
N LEU A 180 8.39 7.01 -0.90
CA LEU A 180 9.32 6.96 0.24
C LEU A 180 9.87 5.55 0.51
N PHE A 181 9.01 4.54 0.60
CA PHE A 181 9.45 3.17 0.87
C PHE A 181 10.27 2.59 -0.29
N THR A 182 9.84 2.77 -1.53
CA THR A 182 10.60 2.29 -2.70
C THR A 182 11.98 2.94 -2.74
N GLY A 183 12.07 4.26 -2.50
CA GLY A 183 13.33 4.99 -2.43
C GLY A 183 14.26 4.47 -1.33
N ILE A 184 13.73 4.18 -0.14
CA ILE A 184 14.51 3.60 0.97
C ILE A 184 15.09 2.24 0.59
N ILE A 185 14.29 1.37 -0.05
CA ILE A 185 14.74 0.04 -0.47
C ILE A 185 15.79 0.14 -1.58
N ILE A 186 15.61 1.05 -2.55
CA ILE A 186 16.61 1.31 -3.59
C ILE A 186 17.91 1.82 -2.96
N ILE A 187 17.86 2.75 -2.01
CA ILE A 187 19.04 3.24 -1.29
C ILE A 187 19.72 2.09 -0.53
N HIS A 188 18.95 1.21 0.12
CA HIS A 188 19.48 0.04 0.84
C HIS A 188 20.34 -0.84 -0.07
N TYR A 189 19.87 -1.09 -1.29
CA TYR A 189 20.53 -1.97 -2.24
C TYR A 189 21.63 -1.25 -3.05
N VAL A 190 21.35 -0.07 -3.62
CA VAL A 190 22.26 0.60 -4.57
C VAL A 190 23.35 1.44 -3.88
N VAL A 191 23.03 2.07 -2.75
CA VAL A 191 23.90 3.08 -2.11
C VAL A 191 24.54 2.54 -0.83
N LYS A 192 23.73 2.22 0.19
CA LYS A 192 24.22 1.79 1.51
C LYS A 192 23.16 0.97 2.23
N ARG A 193 23.54 -0.23 2.69
CA ARG A 193 22.66 -1.09 3.49
C ARG A 193 22.15 -0.36 4.73
N VAL A 194 20.83 -0.26 4.82
CA VAL A 194 20.11 0.19 6.01
C VAL A 194 20.16 -0.93 7.04
N LYS A 195 20.59 -0.60 8.26
CA LYS A 195 20.60 -1.52 9.40
C LYS A 195 19.17 -1.73 9.90
N LEU A 196 18.82 -2.95 10.30
CA LEU A 196 17.50 -3.28 10.83
C LEU A 196 17.09 -2.37 12.00
N ALA A 197 18.01 -2.09 12.93
CA ALA A 197 17.73 -1.19 14.04
C ALA A 197 17.31 0.22 13.58
N TRP A 198 18.01 0.77 12.57
CA TRP A 198 17.67 2.08 12.00
C TRP A 198 16.33 2.03 11.28
N PHE A 199 16.06 0.97 10.53
CA PHE A 199 14.76 0.79 9.87
C PHE A 199 13.61 0.76 10.89
N LEU A 200 13.74 -0.02 11.97
CA LEU A 200 12.71 -0.10 13.03
C LEU A 200 12.52 1.23 13.75
N THR A 201 13.60 1.95 14.07
CA THR A 201 13.50 3.29 14.67
C THR A 201 12.81 4.27 13.72
N THR A 202 13.15 4.26 12.44
CA THR A 202 12.51 5.12 11.44
C THR A 202 11.04 4.76 11.28
N LEU A 203 10.67 3.48 11.24
CA LEU A 203 9.28 3.02 11.16
C LEU A 203 8.48 3.53 12.37
N LEU A 204 9.04 3.45 13.57
CA LEU A 204 8.41 3.96 14.79
C LEU A 204 8.22 5.48 14.74
N VAL A 205 9.24 6.24 14.37
CA VAL A 205 9.17 7.71 14.27
C VAL A 205 8.14 8.14 13.23
N ILE A 206 8.15 7.51 12.06
CA ILE A 206 7.18 7.77 10.99
C ILE A 206 5.77 7.41 11.46
N GLY A 207 5.59 6.26 12.11
CA GLY A 207 4.31 5.84 12.68
C GLY A 207 3.75 6.88 13.66
N VAL A 208 4.56 7.31 14.64
CA VAL A 208 4.17 8.35 15.60
C VAL A 208 3.83 9.67 14.89
N ALA A 209 4.63 10.09 13.92
CA ALA A 209 4.37 11.32 13.17
C ALA A 209 3.06 11.27 12.38
N PHE A 210 2.75 10.15 11.70
CA PHE A 210 1.48 9.97 11.00
C PHE A 210 0.30 9.93 11.97
N SER A 211 0.44 9.28 13.13
CA SER A 211 -0.60 9.26 14.15
C SER A 211 -0.85 10.64 14.74
N MET A 212 0.20 11.43 14.99
CA MET A 212 0.06 12.84 15.41
C MET A 212 -0.63 13.69 14.33
N PHE A 213 -0.29 13.48 13.06
CA PHE A 213 -0.95 14.17 11.95
C PHE A 213 -2.44 13.81 11.86
N SER A 214 -2.78 12.51 11.98
CA SER A 214 -4.17 12.05 12.04
C SER A 214 -4.92 12.62 13.23
N PHE A 215 -4.27 12.72 14.40
CA PHE A 215 -4.83 13.34 15.59
C PHE A 215 -5.12 14.83 15.41
N ILE A 216 -4.16 15.61 14.89
CA ILE A 216 -4.34 17.04 14.59
C ILE A 216 -5.48 17.24 13.59
N ARG A 217 -5.56 16.39 12.55
CA ARG A 217 -6.66 16.42 11.58
C ARG A 217 -8.01 16.22 12.27
N VAL A 218 -8.13 15.23 13.15
CA VAL A 218 -9.39 14.95 13.87
C VAL A 218 -9.81 16.12 14.75
N LEU A 219 -8.86 16.82 15.38
CA LEU A 219 -9.15 18.00 16.21
C LEU A 219 -9.55 19.23 15.39
N THR A 220 -9.09 19.33 14.14
CA THR A 220 -9.31 20.48 13.26
C THR A 220 -10.43 20.26 12.25
N GLU A 221 -11.03 19.07 12.22
CA GLU A 221 -12.14 18.72 11.34
C GLU A 221 -13.41 19.46 11.77
N ASP A 222 -13.90 20.39 10.94
CA ASP A 222 -15.14 21.13 11.18
C ASP A 222 -16.35 20.21 11.00
N GLN A 223 -17.00 19.86 12.11
CA GLN A 223 -18.16 18.96 12.14
C GLN A 223 -19.48 19.63 11.72
N SER A 224 -19.50 20.96 11.53
CA SER A 224 -20.68 21.66 11.02
C SER A 224 -20.96 21.32 9.55
N LEU A 225 -19.92 20.95 8.80
CA LEU A 225 -20.01 20.54 7.41
C LEU A 225 -20.63 19.14 7.30
N GLU A 226 -21.65 18.99 6.46
CA GLU A 226 -22.43 17.75 6.28
C GLU A 226 -21.54 16.52 6.05
N PHE A 227 -20.48 16.66 5.26
CA PHE A 227 -19.57 15.57 4.95
C PHE A 227 -18.61 15.17 6.11
N ASN A 228 -18.54 15.97 7.17
CA ASN A 228 -17.74 15.73 8.36
C ASN A 228 -18.59 15.27 9.56
N ARG A 229 -19.92 15.29 9.44
CA ARG A 229 -20.83 14.75 10.45
C ARG A 229 -20.55 13.28 10.74
N ARG A 230 -20.81 12.88 11.97
CA ARG A 230 -20.50 11.54 12.52
C ARG A 230 -21.76 10.79 12.91
N ASP A 231 -22.85 11.10 12.23
CA ASP A 231 -24.17 10.56 12.54
C ASP A 231 -24.19 9.05 12.27
N GLN A 232 -24.78 8.30 13.19
CA GLN A 232 -25.02 6.86 13.06
C GLN A 232 -26.29 6.63 12.20
N PRO A 233 -26.45 5.46 11.56
CA PRO A 233 -27.62 5.19 10.74
C PRO A 233 -28.85 5.06 11.64
N ASP A 234 -29.98 5.58 11.19
CA ASP A 234 -31.25 5.49 11.91
C ASP A 234 -31.86 4.11 11.67
N VAL A 235 -31.74 3.22 12.66
CA VAL A 235 -32.19 1.82 12.60
C VAL A 235 -32.88 1.49 13.92
N GLU A 236 -34.02 0.81 13.84
CA GLU A 236 -34.74 0.32 15.01
C GLU A 236 -33.96 -0.83 15.67
N LEU A 237 -33.25 -0.49 16.76
CA LEU A 237 -32.55 -1.47 17.60
C LEU A 237 -33.43 -1.85 18.80
N THR A 238 -33.28 -3.09 19.28
CA THR A 238 -33.83 -3.49 20.59
C THR A 238 -33.21 -2.66 21.71
N GLU A 239 -33.92 -2.47 22.83
CA GLU A 239 -33.42 -1.68 23.97
C GLU A 239 -32.07 -2.21 24.48
N GLU A 240 -31.93 -3.54 24.60
CA GLU A 240 -30.68 -4.18 25.02
C GLU A 240 -29.52 -3.91 24.05
N ALA A 241 -29.76 -4.00 22.73
CA ALA A 241 -28.73 -3.75 21.72
C ALA A 241 -28.32 -2.27 21.69
N ARG A 242 -29.28 -1.36 21.93
CA ARG A 242 -29.03 0.08 22.04
C ARG A 242 -28.19 0.41 23.27
N ASP A 243 -28.50 -0.17 24.43
CA ASP A 243 -27.76 0.07 25.66
C ASP A 243 -26.32 -0.48 25.59
N GLN A 244 -26.14 -1.65 24.98
CA GLN A 244 -24.81 -2.21 24.72
C GLN A 244 -23.99 -1.31 23.79
N LEU A 245 -24.60 -0.80 22.72
CA LEU A 245 -23.96 0.12 21.78
C LEU A 245 -23.51 1.41 22.47
N LEU A 246 -24.40 2.05 23.24
CA LEU A 246 -24.10 3.26 23.98
C LEU A 246 -22.98 3.04 25.01
N THR A 247 -23.03 1.92 25.73
CA THR A 247 -22.00 1.55 26.70
C THR A 247 -20.63 1.37 26.04
N ALA A 248 -20.58 0.68 24.89
CA ALA A 248 -19.35 0.48 24.13
C ALA A 248 -18.81 1.81 23.58
N GLU A 249 -19.66 2.69 23.06
CA GLU A 249 -19.27 4.03 22.60
C GLU A 249 -18.71 4.88 23.75
N GLN A 250 -19.30 4.83 24.94
CA GLN A 250 -18.79 5.51 26.13
C GLN A 250 -17.39 5.02 26.50
N LYS A 251 -17.15 3.69 26.52
CA LYS A 251 -15.81 3.11 26.77
C LYS A 251 -14.79 3.57 25.74
N VAL A 252 -15.14 3.58 24.46
CA VAL A 252 -14.27 4.08 23.38
C VAL A 252 -13.95 5.57 23.56
N ASN A 253 -14.93 6.37 23.98
CA ASN A 253 -14.78 7.81 24.19
C ASN A 253 -13.95 8.17 25.43
N GLN A 254 -13.87 7.28 26.43
CA GLN A 254 -12.95 7.42 27.57
C GLN A 254 -11.48 7.26 27.15
N THR A 255 -11.21 6.56 26.04
CA THR A 255 -9.83 6.42 25.54
C THR A 255 -9.34 7.72 24.91
N PRO A 256 -8.15 8.24 25.30
CA PRO A 256 -7.59 9.45 24.71
C PRO A 256 -7.50 9.35 23.18
N LEU A 257 -7.92 10.42 22.49
CA LEU A 257 -7.96 10.47 21.03
C LEU A 257 -6.59 10.20 20.38
N TRP A 258 -5.49 10.67 20.97
CA TRP A 258 -4.14 10.42 20.46
C TRP A 258 -3.74 8.95 20.55
N VAL A 259 -4.23 8.21 21.57
CA VAL A 259 -3.99 6.77 21.71
C VAL A 259 -4.75 6.01 20.63
N ARG A 260 -6.02 6.38 20.40
CA ARG A 260 -6.85 5.80 19.33
C ARG A 260 -6.24 6.03 17.94
N ALA A 261 -5.64 7.20 17.72
CA ALA A 261 -4.98 7.53 16.45
C ALA A 261 -3.70 6.73 16.15
N LEU A 262 -3.11 6.06 17.14
CA LEU A 262 -1.86 5.28 16.95
C LEU A 262 -2.06 4.02 16.11
N ASN A 263 -3.22 3.38 16.24
CA ASN A 263 -3.51 2.11 15.56
C ASN A 263 -4.88 2.09 14.88
N GLU A 264 -5.52 3.24 14.73
CA GLU A 264 -6.83 3.41 14.09
C GLU A 264 -6.93 2.65 12.76
N GLU A 265 -5.93 2.80 11.89
CA GLU A 265 -5.90 2.16 10.57
C GLU A 265 -5.80 0.63 10.66
N SER A 266 -4.96 0.11 11.57
CA SER A 266 -4.83 -1.34 11.81
C SER A 266 -6.12 -1.93 12.38
N VAL A 267 -6.73 -1.27 13.37
CA VAL A 267 -8.00 -1.68 14.00
C VAL A 267 -9.13 -1.65 12.99
N THR A 268 -9.21 -0.61 12.16
CA THR A 268 -10.20 -0.50 11.09
C THR A 268 -10.02 -1.62 10.07
N GLY A 269 -8.78 -1.91 9.66
CA GLY A 269 -8.49 -3.03 8.76
C GLY A 269 -8.90 -4.40 9.32
N HIS A 270 -8.80 -4.59 10.65
CA HIS A 270 -9.29 -5.79 11.32
C HIS A 270 -10.81 -5.87 11.28
N ILE A 271 -11.51 -4.80 11.70
CA ILE A 271 -12.98 -4.71 11.68
C ILE A 271 -13.50 -5.04 10.27
N VAL A 272 -12.96 -4.37 9.26
CA VAL A 272 -13.35 -4.57 7.85
C VAL A 272 -13.15 -6.02 7.41
N LEU A 273 -12.02 -6.64 7.73
CA LEU A 273 -11.77 -8.03 7.37
C LEU A 273 -12.72 -8.99 8.11
N SER A 274 -12.98 -8.75 9.39
CA SER A 274 -13.93 -9.55 10.18
C SER A 274 -15.34 -9.47 9.59
N THR A 275 -15.81 -8.26 9.26
CA THR A 275 -17.12 -8.03 8.64
C THR A 275 -17.22 -8.63 7.23
N ILE A 276 -16.14 -8.61 6.44
CA ILE A 276 -16.10 -9.32 5.15
C ILE A 276 -16.31 -10.83 5.34
N ILE A 277 -15.64 -11.43 6.32
CA ILE A 277 -15.77 -12.87 6.58
C ILE A 277 -17.20 -13.19 7.03
N GLU A 278 -17.77 -12.38 7.95
CA GLU A 278 -19.16 -12.49 8.39
C GLU A 278 -20.14 -12.40 7.22
N TYR A 279 -20.03 -11.36 6.38
CA TYR A 279 -20.85 -11.20 5.19
C TYR A 279 -20.82 -12.44 4.29
N THR A 280 -19.63 -12.98 4.02
CA THR A 280 -19.48 -14.13 3.11
C THR A 280 -20.01 -15.44 3.68
N GLN A 281 -20.17 -15.55 5.00
CA GLN A 281 -20.82 -16.72 5.63
C GLN A 281 -22.32 -16.74 5.35
N GLU A 282 -22.95 -15.57 5.26
CA GLU A 282 -24.39 -15.42 5.05
C GLU A 282 -24.76 -15.30 3.57
N ASN A 283 -23.98 -14.52 2.81
CA ASN A 283 -24.30 -14.13 1.43
C ASN A 283 -23.43 -14.81 0.36
N GLY A 284 -22.42 -15.57 0.77
CA GLY A 284 -21.44 -16.18 -0.14
C GLY A 284 -20.38 -15.20 -0.67
N TYR A 285 -19.51 -15.69 -1.56
CA TYR A 285 -18.44 -14.91 -2.16
C TYR A 285 -18.89 -14.13 -3.40
N LEU A 286 -18.16 -13.07 -3.74
CA LEU A 286 -18.39 -12.25 -4.94
C LEU A 286 -17.79 -12.85 -6.23
N ASN A 287 -17.14 -14.01 -6.15
CA ASN A 287 -16.71 -14.83 -7.29
C ASN A 287 -15.90 -14.09 -8.37
N GLY A 288 -15.11 -13.09 -7.99
CA GLY A 288 -14.23 -12.37 -8.91
C GLY A 288 -14.74 -10.99 -9.35
N GLU A 289 -15.93 -10.56 -8.92
CA GLU A 289 -16.46 -9.24 -9.27
C GLU A 289 -15.59 -8.11 -8.71
N VAL A 290 -14.93 -8.30 -7.55
CA VAL A 290 -13.98 -7.29 -7.02
C VAL A 290 -12.77 -7.15 -7.92
N HIS A 291 -12.16 -8.27 -8.34
CA HIS A 291 -11.00 -8.23 -9.24
C HIS A 291 -11.38 -7.79 -10.66
N LYS A 292 -12.57 -8.11 -11.15
CA LYS A 292 -13.11 -7.59 -12.42
C LYS A 292 -13.33 -6.08 -12.35
N GLY A 293 -13.75 -5.58 -11.19
CA GLY A 293 -13.87 -4.15 -10.87
C GLY A 293 -12.57 -3.36 -11.10
N ILE A 294 -11.40 -3.97 -10.87
CA ILE A 294 -10.10 -3.34 -11.16
C ILE A 294 -10.01 -2.93 -12.63
N PHE A 295 -10.38 -3.83 -13.54
CA PHE A 295 -10.23 -3.63 -14.98
C PHE A 295 -11.37 -2.82 -15.60
N SER A 296 -12.56 -2.84 -15.01
CA SER A 296 -13.73 -2.09 -15.51
C SER A 296 -13.61 -0.59 -15.27
N THR A 297 -12.76 -0.13 -14.33
CA THR A 297 -12.57 1.30 -14.01
C THR A 297 -12.05 2.18 -15.16
N ILE A 298 -11.56 1.61 -16.26
CA ILE A 298 -11.13 2.40 -17.45
C ILE A 298 -12.16 2.33 -18.59
N LEU A 299 -13.09 1.38 -18.53
CA LEU A 299 -14.12 1.22 -19.55
C LEU A 299 -15.24 2.27 -19.37
N PRO A 300 -15.90 2.71 -20.46
CA PRO A 300 -17.07 3.58 -20.38
C PRO A 300 -18.23 2.87 -19.65
N GLY A 301 -18.84 3.52 -18.66
CA GLY A 301 -19.93 2.97 -17.83
C GLY A 301 -19.88 3.42 -16.37
N LYS A 302 -20.76 2.87 -15.51
CA LYS A 302 -20.73 3.09 -14.05
C LYS A 302 -19.46 2.44 -13.48
N GLN A 303 -18.53 3.26 -13.01
CA GLN A 303 -17.24 2.79 -12.48
C GLN A 303 -17.39 2.47 -10.99
N ILE A 304 -17.61 1.18 -10.68
CA ILE A 304 -17.60 0.71 -9.30
C ILE A 304 -16.18 0.21 -9.00
N SER A 305 -15.43 0.97 -8.21
CA SER A 305 -14.09 0.56 -7.80
C SER A 305 -14.15 -0.56 -6.74
N PRO A 306 -13.11 -1.39 -6.60
CA PRO A 306 -13.03 -2.40 -5.54
C PRO A 306 -13.29 -1.85 -4.13
N ARG A 307 -12.89 -0.61 -3.86
CA ARG A 307 -13.13 0.07 -2.59
C ARG A 307 -14.60 0.39 -2.36
N MET A 308 -15.33 0.77 -3.41
CA MET A 308 -16.77 1.02 -3.33
C MET A 308 -17.52 -0.28 -3.06
N MET A 309 -17.18 -1.37 -3.76
CA MET A 309 -17.79 -2.69 -3.53
C MET A 309 -17.61 -3.14 -2.08
N VAL A 310 -16.40 -3.02 -1.55
CA VAL A 310 -16.11 -3.36 -0.15
C VAL A 310 -16.86 -2.44 0.81
N THR A 311 -17.01 -1.15 0.48
CA THR A 311 -17.79 -0.22 1.30
C THR A 311 -19.25 -0.65 1.40
N GLU A 312 -19.85 -1.00 0.26
CA GLU A 312 -21.23 -1.47 0.19
C GLU A 312 -21.42 -2.76 1.01
N VAL A 313 -20.53 -3.75 0.84
CA VAL A 313 -20.55 -5.02 1.58
C VAL A 313 -20.39 -4.83 3.10
N VAL A 314 -19.40 -4.04 3.50
CA VAL A 314 -19.07 -3.88 4.92
C VAL A 314 -20.14 -3.05 5.64
N ASN A 315 -20.67 -2.02 4.96
CA ASN A 315 -21.74 -1.21 5.53
C ASN A 315 -23.09 -1.93 5.52
N SER A 316 -23.38 -2.84 4.58
CA SER A 316 -24.66 -3.58 4.62
C SER A 316 -24.81 -4.37 5.92
N VAL A 317 -23.75 -5.05 6.35
CA VAL A 317 -23.72 -5.78 7.64
C VAL A 317 -23.68 -4.82 8.83
N SER A 318 -22.89 -3.73 8.75
CA SER A 318 -22.76 -2.84 9.91
C SER A 318 -24.01 -2.00 10.17
N ILE A 319 -24.72 -1.60 9.12
CA ILE A 319 -25.96 -0.80 9.22
C ILE A 319 -27.04 -1.60 9.93
N GLU A 320 -27.17 -2.90 9.66
CA GLU A 320 -28.08 -3.79 10.41
C GLU A 320 -27.78 -3.79 11.92
N LYS A 321 -26.52 -3.53 12.30
CA LYS A 321 -26.06 -3.38 13.68
C LYS A 321 -26.14 -1.94 14.22
N GLY A 322 -26.80 -1.03 13.49
CA GLY A 322 -26.97 0.38 13.82
C GLY A 322 -25.67 1.20 13.73
N LYS A 323 -24.71 0.79 12.90
CA LYS A 323 -23.37 1.41 12.82
C LYS A 323 -22.92 1.58 11.38
N VAL A 324 -22.21 2.66 11.09
CA VAL A 324 -21.53 2.82 9.79
C VAL A 324 -20.02 2.70 9.97
N ILE A 325 -19.40 1.71 9.33
CA ILE A 325 -17.94 1.56 9.32
C ILE A 325 -17.30 2.70 8.50
N THR A 326 -17.87 3.00 7.34
CA THR A 326 -17.42 4.11 6.50
C THR A 326 -18.58 5.00 6.06
N ARG A 327 -18.50 6.29 6.39
CA ARG A 327 -19.52 7.31 6.08
C ARG A 327 -19.87 7.32 4.58
N GLY A 328 -21.12 7.65 4.22
CA GLY A 328 -21.67 7.53 2.86
C GLY A 328 -20.91 8.27 1.74
N ASN A 329 -20.04 9.23 2.07
CA ASN A 329 -19.18 9.97 1.12
C ASN A 329 -17.71 9.53 1.12
N ARG A 330 -17.37 8.40 1.78
CA ARG A 330 -16.02 7.85 1.87
C ARG A 330 -16.04 6.38 1.41
N THR A 331 -14.88 5.89 0.99
CA THR A 331 -14.71 4.48 0.62
C THR A 331 -13.84 3.75 1.63
N THR A 332 -14.25 2.55 2.03
CA THR A 332 -13.48 1.61 2.83
C THR A 332 -12.35 1.04 1.98
N THR A 333 -11.11 1.09 2.50
CA THR A 333 -10.00 0.35 1.90
C THR A 333 -10.00 -1.07 2.46
N PRO A 334 -10.26 -2.11 1.63
CA PRO A 334 -10.05 -3.48 2.08
C PRO A 334 -8.56 -3.73 2.29
N THR A 335 -8.21 -4.64 3.19
CA THR A 335 -6.88 -5.27 3.15
C THR A 335 -6.79 -6.17 1.92
N PHE A 336 -5.57 -6.46 1.44
CA PHE A 336 -5.42 -7.41 0.32
C PHE A 336 -5.97 -8.81 0.67
N ILE A 337 -5.84 -9.24 1.93
CA ILE A 337 -6.50 -10.46 2.43
C ILE A 337 -8.01 -10.35 2.24
N GLY A 338 -8.61 -9.21 2.63
CA GLY A 338 -10.05 -8.98 2.50
C GLY A 338 -10.54 -9.05 1.05
N GLN A 339 -9.81 -8.49 0.08
CA GLN A 339 -10.20 -8.58 -1.34
C GLN A 339 -10.19 -10.01 -1.86
N LEU A 340 -9.12 -10.76 -1.57
CA LEU A 340 -9.03 -12.17 -1.97
C LEU A 340 -10.11 -13.00 -1.26
N PHE A 341 -10.37 -12.73 0.02
CA PHE A 341 -11.37 -13.46 0.79
C PHE A 341 -12.79 -13.18 0.27
N LEU A 342 -13.10 -11.93 -0.05
CA LEU A 342 -14.42 -11.54 -0.54
C LEU A 342 -14.74 -12.22 -1.89
N ASP A 343 -13.75 -12.39 -2.77
CA ASP A 343 -13.94 -13.00 -4.09
C ASP A 343 -13.87 -14.54 -4.10
N GLY A 344 -13.11 -15.17 -3.19
CA GLY A 344 -12.93 -16.63 -3.24
C GLY A 344 -12.49 -17.28 -1.92
N GLY A 345 -12.74 -16.61 -0.80
CA GLY A 345 -12.49 -17.09 0.55
C GLY A 345 -11.03 -17.49 0.81
N TYR A 346 -10.87 -18.49 1.68
CA TYR A 346 -9.56 -19.03 2.05
C TYR A 346 -8.75 -19.56 0.85
N LEU A 347 -9.41 -20.11 -0.17
CA LEU A 347 -8.73 -20.64 -1.35
C LEU A 347 -8.01 -19.53 -2.13
N LEU A 348 -8.72 -18.43 -2.39
CA LEU A 348 -8.12 -17.31 -3.12
C LEU A 348 -7.08 -16.56 -2.27
N VAL A 349 -7.25 -16.50 -0.94
CA VAL A 349 -6.20 -16.02 -0.02
C VAL A 349 -4.94 -16.88 -0.13
N ALA A 350 -5.07 -18.21 -0.12
CA ALA A 350 -3.95 -19.13 -0.23
C ALA A 350 -3.20 -18.97 -1.57
N ILE A 351 -3.93 -18.95 -2.68
CA ILE A 351 -3.35 -18.78 -4.02
C ILE A 351 -2.69 -17.40 -4.13
N GLY A 352 -3.38 -16.35 -3.72
CA GLY A 352 -2.90 -14.97 -3.81
C GLY A 352 -1.58 -14.78 -3.06
N PHE A 353 -1.50 -15.21 -1.79
CA PHE A 353 -0.27 -15.07 -1.00
C PHE A 353 0.85 -16.02 -1.44
N PHE A 354 0.53 -17.20 -1.97
CA PHE A 354 1.53 -18.06 -2.62
C PHE A 354 2.17 -17.37 -3.82
N LEU A 355 1.36 -16.84 -4.75
CA LEU A 355 1.84 -16.12 -5.93
C LEU A 355 2.66 -14.88 -5.55
N TYR A 356 2.24 -14.22 -4.48
CA TYR A 356 2.94 -13.07 -3.92
C TYR A 356 4.34 -13.42 -3.42
N GLY A 357 4.46 -14.45 -2.58
CA GLY A 357 5.75 -14.96 -2.10
C GLY A 357 6.63 -15.43 -3.26
N ALA A 358 6.01 -16.08 -4.25
CA ALA A 358 6.70 -16.55 -5.44
C ALA A 358 7.29 -15.40 -6.26
N LEU A 359 6.48 -14.38 -6.61
CA LEU A 359 6.92 -13.25 -7.44
C LEU A 359 8.06 -12.46 -6.79
N ILE A 360 7.96 -12.21 -5.49
CA ILE A 360 8.99 -11.48 -4.74
C ILE A 360 10.29 -12.29 -4.70
N SER A 361 10.19 -13.60 -4.47
CA SER A 361 11.35 -14.49 -4.46
C SER A 361 12.02 -14.57 -5.84
N LEU A 362 11.23 -14.62 -6.92
CA LEU A 362 11.76 -14.58 -8.30
C LEU A 362 12.58 -13.31 -8.57
N LEU A 363 12.06 -12.15 -8.16
CA LEU A 363 12.76 -10.86 -8.28
C LEU A 363 14.00 -10.81 -7.39
N TYR A 364 13.88 -11.26 -6.15
CA TYR A 364 14.99 -11.24 -5.19
C TYR A 364 16.15 -12.16 -5.63
N ASN A 365 15.84 -13.35 -6.14
CA ASN A 365 16.84 -14.27 -6.69
C ASN A 365 17.53 -13.68 -7.92
N LYS A 366 16.78 -12.96 -8.77
CA LYS A 366 17.35 -12.24 -9.91
C LYS A 366 18.31 -11.14 -9.48
N VAL A 367 17.95 -10.36 -8.44
CA VAL A 367 18.84 -9.35 -7.83
C VAL A 367 20.12 -9.98 -7.26
N LYS A 368 20.01 -11.14 -6.59
CA LYS A 368 21.20 -11.87 -6.10
C LYS A 368 22.12 -12.33 -7.22
N GLN A 369 21.55 -12.76 -8.36
CA GLN A 369 22.33 -13.27 -9.49
C GLN A 369 23.02 -12.16 -10.29
N GLU A 370 22.31 -11.10 -10.64
CA GLU A 370 22.85 -10.03 -11.51
C GLU A 370 23.59 -8.93 -10.73
N GLY A 371 23.45 -8.92 -9.41
CA GLY A 371 24.08 -7.95 -8.53
C GLY A 371 23.13 -6.82 -8.13
N ILE A 372 23.52 -6.16 -7.03
CA ILE A 372 22.66 -5.24 -6.27
C ILE A 372 22.53 -3.86 -6.95
N ARG A 373 23.43 -3.52 -7.89
CA ARG A 373 23.33 -2.31 -8.72
C ARG A 373 22.74 -2.63 -10.09
N SER A 374 21.50 -3.08 -10.10
CA SER A 374 20.78 -3.48 -11.32
C SER A 374 19.35 -2.92 -11.33
N PHE A 375 18.75 -2.79 -12.51
CA PHE A 375 17.35 -2.37 -12.62
C PHE A 375 16.38 -3.41 -12.01
N HIS A 376 16.82 -4.66 -11.85
CA HIS A 376 16.08 -5.66 -11.06
C HIS A 376 15.95 -5.27 -9.58
N SER A 377 16.90 -4.51 -9.02
CA SER A 377 16.78 -4.02 -7.64
C SER A 377 15.68 -2.96 -7.52
N VAL A 378 15.44 -2.19 -8.59
CA VAL A 378 14.33 -1.23 -8.69
C VAL A 378 13.00 -1.98 -8.81
N ALA A 379 12.93 -3.00 -9.66
CA ALA A 379 11.75 -3.86 -9.79
C ALA A 379 11.40 -4.56 -8.49
N TYR A 380 12.41 -5.10 -7.79
CA TYR A 380 12.24 -5.68 -6.48
C TYR A 380 11.71 -4.66 -5.47
N ALA A 381 12.38 -3.51 -5.34
CA ALA A 381 12.00 -2.46 -4.40
C ALA A 381 10.57 -1.95 -4.63
N PHE A 382 10.21 -1.71 -5.89
CA PHE A 382 8.88 -1.26 -6.27
C PHE A 382 7.84 -2.33 -5.95
N THR A 383 8.07 -3.57 -6.38
CA THR A 383 7.14 -4.67 -6.17
C THR A 383 6.91 -4.90 -4.69
N VAL A 384 7.95 -5.07 -3.85
CA VAL A 384 7.68 -5.31 -2.41
C VAL A 384 7.04 -4.10 -1.74
N THR A 385 7.29 -2.87 -2.23
CA THR A 385 6.65 -1.67 -1.67
C THR A 385 5.16 -1.61 -2.01
N VAL A 386 4.80 -1.76 -3.30
CA VAL A 386 3.39 -1.79 -3.74
C VAL A 386 2.64 -2.82 -2.93
N PHE A 387 3.21 -4.02 -2.88
CA PHE A 387 2.72 -5.12 -2.08
C PHE A 387 2.55 -4.77 -0.59
N THR A 388 3.59 -4.23 0.05
CA THR A 388 3.52 -3.82 1.46
C THR A 388 2.37 -2.84 1.73
N VAL A 389 2.19 -1.87 0.83
CA VAL A 389 1.12 -0.88 0.93
C VAL A 389 -0.24 -1.51 0.67
N SER A 390 -0.36 -2.41 -0.31
CA SER A 390 -1.60 -3.14 -0.62
C SER A 390 -2.11 -3.98 0.55
N MET A 391 -1.25 -4.39 1.50
CA MET A 391 -1.71 -5.06 2.72
C MET A 391 -2.73 -4.22 3.50
N HIS A 392 -2.51 -2.90 3.57
CA HIS A 392 -3.41 -1.96 4.24
C HIS A 392 -4.48 -1.43 3.28
N THR A 393 -4.10 -1.07 2.05
CA THR A 393 -4.98 -0.29 1.16
C THR A 393 -5.75 -1.12 0.13
N GLY A 394 -5.47 -2.43 0.03
CA GLY A 394 -6.08 -3.32 -0.97
C GLY A 394 -5.79 -2.85 -2.40
N LEU A 395 -4.64 -2.20 -2.59
CA LEU A 395 -4.36 -1.51 -3.84
C LEU A 395 -3.83 -2.49 -4.86
N LEU A 396 -4.74 -2.93 -5.71
CA LEU A 396 -4.40 -3.29 -7.09
C LEU A 396 -5.30 -2.48 -8.02
N ASP A 397 -5.42 -1.17 -7.81
CA ASP A 397 -5.98 -0.30 -8.85
C ASP A 397 -5.19 -0.52 -10.14
N LEU A 398 -5.86 -0.43 -11.29
CA LEU A 398 -5.28 -0.80 -12.57
C LEU A 398 -3.96 -0.09 -12.85
N ILE A 399 -3.78 1.15 -12.40
CA ILE A 399 -2.52 1.88 -12.55
C ILE A 399 -1.34 1.18 -11.88
N PHE A 400 -1.51 0.63 -10.67
CA PHE A 400 -0.44 -0.05 -9.95
C PHE A 400 -0.13 -1.42 -10.57
N VAL A 401 -1.15 -2.13 -11.08
CA VAL A 401 -0.97 -3.38 -11.84
C VAL A 401 -0.15 -3.12 -13.11
N LEU A 402 -0.50 -2.06 -13.87
CA LEU A 402 0.23 -1.66 -15.08
C LEU A 402 1.66 -1.22 -14.75
N MET A 403 1.85 -0.43 -13.70
CA MET A 403 3.19 -0.03 -13.24
C MET A 403 4.02 -1.24 -12.84
N LEU A 404 3.47 -2.18 -12.07
CA LEU A 404 4.16 -3.39 -11.65
C LEU A 404 4.58 -4.25 -12.84
N GLY A 405 3.66 -4.47 -13.79
CA GLY A 405 3.97 -5.16 -15.05
C GLY A 405 5.08 -4.44 -15.83
N PHE A 406 4.99 -3.11 -15.94
CA PHE A 406 5.99 -2.30 -16.62
C PHE A 406 7.38 -2.40 -15.98
N VAL A 407 7.52 -2.24 -14.66
CA VAL A 407 8.85 -2.29 -14.01
C VAL A 407 9.47 -3.68 -14.14
N ILE A 408 8.67 -4.75 -14.02
CA ILE A 408 9.17 -6.12 -14.18
C ILE A 408 9.70 -6.32 -15.60
N ILE A 409 8.92 -5.97 -16.63
CA ILE A 409 9.32 -6.09 -18.04
C ILE A 409 10.55 -5.21 -18.32
N ALA A 410 10.53 -3.95 -17.88
CA ALA A 410 11.63 -3.01 -18.04
C ALA A 410 12.91 -3.56 -17.40
N SER A 411 12.82 -4.22 -16.24
CA SER A 411 13.99 -4.83 -15.59
C SER A 411 14.60 -5.98 -16.38
N SER A 412 13.77 -6.79 -17.04
CA SER A 412 14.24 -7.87 -17.92
C SER A 412 14.82 -7.38 -19.26
N ILE A 413 14.52 -6.14 -19.65
CA ILE A 413 15.00 -5.53 -20.91
C ILE A 413 16.26 -4.68 -20.70
N ILE A 414 16.29 -3.86 -19.63
CA ILE A 414 17.40 -2.94 -19.34
C ILE A 414 18.57 -3.74 -18.78
N LYS A 415 19.51 -4.11 -19.66
CA LYS A 415 20.81 -4.64 -19.26
C LYS A 415 21.73 -3.48 -18.88
N VAL A 416 22.26 -3.51 -17.67
CA VAL A 416 23.38 -2.65 -17.27
C VAL A 416 24.64 -3.41 -17.68
N ASP A 417 25.37 -2.87 -18.66
CA ASP A 417 26.60 -3.50 -19.14
C ASP A 417 27.64 -3.51 -18.02
N GLN A 418 28.11 -4.69 -17.61
CA GLN A 418 29.10 -4.83 -16.54
C GLN A 418 30.43 -4.15 -16.88
N ASN A 419 30.72 -3.94 -18.17
CA ASN A 419 31.90 -3.18 -18.61
C ASN A 419 31.80 -1.69 -18.29
N GLN A 420 30.59 -1.12 -18.16
CA GLN A 420 30.41 0.26 -17.68
C GLN A 420 30.59 0.40 -16.17
N LEU A 421 30.54 -0.73 -15.43
CA LEU A 421 30.74 -0.80 -13.97
C LEU A 421 32.16 -1.21 -13.57
N ARG A 422 32.98 -1.71 -14.52
CA ARG A 422 34.38 -2.10 -14.32
C ARG A 422 35.33 -1.07 -14.90
N TYR A 423 35.78 -0.11 -14.10
CA TYR A 423 37.12 0.52 -14.20
C TYR A 423 37.44 1.12 -12.84
#